data_AF-A0A7X5UVI4-F1
#
_entry.id   AF-A0A7X5UVI4-F1
#
_cell.length_a   1.000
_cell.length_b   1.000
_cell.length_c   1.000
_cell.angle_alpha   90.00
_cell.angle_beta   90.00
_cell.angle_gamma   90.00
#
_symmetry.space_group_name_H-M   'P 1'
#
loop_
_entity.id
_entity.type
_entity.pdbx_description
1 polymer ?
#
loop_
_entity_poly.entity_id
_entity_poly.type
_entity_poly.pdbx_seq_one_letter_code
_entity_poly.pdbx_strand_id
1 'polypeptide(L)' 'MVQIAAEAGISVETLRKIETGRIPTPAFFTVVAVADAVGVSLDSLRDAVTAETSTATSTATLPNVS' A
#
# COMPACT_ATOMS: atom_id res chain seq x y z
N MET A 1 16.00 -1.93 1.82
CA MET A 1 15.79 -1.48 0.42
C MET A 1 16.52 -2.33 -0.61
N VAL A 2 17.83 -2.55 -0.51
CA VAL A 2 18.58 -3.38 -1.49
C VAL A 2 18.10 -4.84 -1.50
N GLN A 3 17.96 -5.46 -0.33
CA GLN A 3 17.50 -6.85 -0.22
C GLN A 3 16.07 -7.04 -0.74
N ILE A 4 15.13 -6.18 -0.32
CA ILE A 4 13.73 -6.20 -0.80
C ILE A 4 13.67 -6.07 -2.33
N ALA A 5 14.46 -5.17 -2.92
CA ALA A 5 14.49 -5.01 -4.37
C ALA A 5 15.03 -6.26 -5.07
N ALA A 6 16.08 -6.88 -4.52
CA ALA A 6 16.64 -8.12 -5.04
C ALA A 6 15.66 -9.29 -4.96
N GLU A 7 14.98 -9.46 -3.82
CA GLU A 7 13.97 -10.49 -3.58
C GLU A 7 12.75 -10.30 -4.48
N ALA A 8 12.32 -9.04 -4.71
CA ALA A 8 11.22 -8.71 -5.61
C ALA A 8 11.60 -8.71 -7.11
N GLY A 9 12.87 -8.97 -7.45
CA GLY A 9 13.33 -9.00 -8.84
C GLY A 9 13.31 -7.66 -9.57
N ILE A 10 13.43 -6.54 -8.85
CA ILE A 10 13.42 -5.18 -9.39
C ILE A 10 14.66 -4.39 -8.99
N SER A 11 14.92 -3.28 -9.68
CA SER A 11 16.00 -2.37 -9.27
C SER A 11 15.62 -1.60 -8.00
N VAL A 12 16.62 -1.22 -7.20
CA VAL A 12 16.43 -0.33 -6.03
C VAL A 12 15.79 0.99 -6.43
N GLU A 13 16.11 1.50 -7.62
CA GLU A 13 15.51 2.72 -8.16
C GLU A 13 14.03 2.53 -8.53
N THR A 14 13.67 1.37 -9.07
CA THR A 14 12.26 1.01 -9.31
C THR A 14 11.49 0.97 -7.99
N LEU A 15 12.05 0.34 -6.96
CA LEU A 15 11.42 0.26 -5.64
C LEU A 15 11.23 1.66 -5.02
N ARG A 16 12.22 2.54 -5.13
CA ARG A 16 12.09 3.96 -4.70
C ARG A 16 11.00 4.72 -5.45
N LYS A 17 10.86 4.48 -6.75
CA LYS A 17 9.80 5.12 -7.55
C LYS A 17 8.42 4.60 -7.18
N ILE A 18 8.28 3.32 -6.81
CA ILE A 18 7.03 2.77 -6.28
C ILE A 18 6.70 3.45 -4.94
N GLU A 19 7.65 3.49 -4.01
CA GLU A 19 7.49 4.09 -2.68
C GLU A 19 7.10 5.58 -2.75
N THR A 20 7.69 6.31 -3.69
CA THR A 20 7.41 7.75 -3.89
C THR A 20 6.23 8.03 -4.83
N GLY A 21 5.50 7.00 -5.29
CA GLY A 21 4.36 7.15 -6.19
C GLY A 21 4.72 7.63 -7.61
N ARG A 22 5.98 7.56 -8.01
CA ARG A 22 6.50 7.97 -9.34
C ARG A 22 6.42 6.87 -10.40
N ILE A 23 5.75 5.76 -10.09
CA ILE A 23 5.28 4.76 -11.05
C ILE A 23 3.76 4.70 -10.88
N PRO A 24 2.98 5.37 -11.75
CA PRO A 24 1.53 5.49 -11.58
C PRO A 24 0.78 4.17 -11.81
N THR A 25 1.37 3.23 -12.56
CA THR A 25 0.77 1.93 -12.87
C THR A 25 1.83 0.82 -12.82
N PRO A 26 2.32 0.44 -11.62
CA PRO A 26 3.20 -0.72 -11.52
C PRO A 26 2.42 -1.96 -11.98
N ALA A 27 3.12 -2.90 -12.62
CA ALA A 27 2.48 -4.16 -13.00
C ALA A 27 1.99 -4.89 -11.74
N PHE A 28 0.83 -5.54 -11.81
CA PHE A 28 0.27 -6.25 -10.66
C PHE A 28 1.26 -7.29 -10.09
N PHE A 29 1.95 -8.02 -10.96
CA PHE A 29 3.00 -8.96 -10.55
C PHE A 29 4.15 -8.30 -9.78
N THR A 30 4.46 -7.02 -10.06
CA THR A 30 5.45 -6.25 -9.28
C THR A 30 4.93 -5.96 -7.88
N VAL A 31 3.64 -5.65 -7.73
CA VAL A 31 3.02 -5.46 -6.40
C VAL A 31 3.07 -6.75 -5.59
N VAL A 32 2.74 -7.88 -6.21
CA VAL A 32 2.80 -9.21 -5.56
C VAL A 32 4.23 -9.54 -5.12
N ALA A 33 5.21 -9.40 -6.02
CA ALA A 33 6.61 -9.69 -5.69
C ALA A 33 7.16 -8.81 -4.55
N VAL A 34 6.77 -7.54 -4.50
CA VAL A 34 7.16 -6.65 -3.40
C VAL A 34 6.48 -7.06 -2.10
N ALA A 35 5.20 -7.44 -2.12
CA ALA A 35 4.47 -7.93 -0.95
C ALA A 35 5.11 -9.20 -0.36
N ASP A 36 5.46 -10.15 -1.23
CA ASP A 36 6.17 -11.39 -0.84
C ASP A 36 7.54 -11.08 -0.23
N ALA A 37 8.32 -10.17 -0.83
CA ALA A 37 9.64 -9.76 -0.35
C ALA A 37 9.62 -9.05 1.02
N VAL A 38 8.48 -8.50 1.44
CA VAL A 38 8.33 -7.90 2.78
C VAL A 38 7.54 -8.80 3.74
N GLY A 39 7.15 -9.99 3.31
CA GLY A 39 6.40 -10.95 4.12
C GLY A 39 4.97 -10.50 4.44
N VAL A 40 4.34 -9.70 3.57
CA VAL A 40 2.99 -9.18 3.76
C VAL A 40 2.04 -9.84 2.77
N SER A 41 0.90 -10.34 3.26
CA SER A 41 -0.14 -10.89 2.39
C SER A 41 -0.86 -9.79 1.60
N LEU A 42 -1.37 -10.11 0.41
CA LEU A 42 -2.17 -9.16 -0.38
C LEU A 42 -3.46 -8.73 0.34
N ASP A 43 -4.05 -9.60 1.16
CA ASP A 43 -5.19 -9.27 2.02
C ASP A 43 -4.81 -8.20 3.04
N SER A 44 -3.65 -8.34 3.71
CA SER A 44 -3.16 -7.34 4.65
C SER A 44 -2.89 -5.99 3.97
N LEU A 45 -2.38 -6.00 2.73
CA LEU A 45 -2.14 -4.78 1.96
C LEU A 45 -3.46 -4.09 1.58
N ARG A 46 -4.49 -4.84 1.17
CA ARG A 46 -5.85 -4.32 0.94
C ARG A 46 -6.41 -3.67 2.21
N ASP A 47 -6.29 -4.34 3.34
CA ASP A 47 -6.85 -3.88 4.61
C ASP A 47 -6.19 -2.57 5.06
N ALA A 48 -4.89 -2.42 4.87
CA ALA A 48 -4.16 -1.19 5.16
C ALA A 48 -4.66 0.02 4.35
N VAL A 49 -4.91 -0.15 3.05
CA VAL A 49 -5.41 0.95 2.19
C VAL A 49 -6.87 1.30 2.51
N THR A 50 -7.65 0.32 2.96
CA THR A 50 -9.06 0.51 3.32
C THR A 50 -9.22 1.20 4.68
N ALA A 51 -8.35 0.88 5.65
CA ALA A 51 -8.34 1.49 6.97
C ALA A 51 -8.07 3.01 6.91
N GLU A 52 -7.09 3.42 6.12
CA GLU A 52 -6.76 4.84 5.89
C GLU A 52 -7.96 5.62 5.29
N THR A 53 -8.77 4.96 4.45
CA THR A 53 -9.94 5.57 3.80
C THR A 53 -11.14 5.71 4.75
N SER A 54 -11.23 4.89 5.80
CA SER A 54 -12.38 4.89 6.74
C SER A 54 -12.34 6.03 7.76
N THR A 55 -11.17 6.64 8.01
CA THR A 55 -11.01 7.74 8.96
C THR A 55 -11.69 9.05 8.52
N ALA A 56 -12.16 9.15 7.28
CA ALA A 56 -12.75 10.37 6.73
C ALA A 56 -14.28 10.52 6.89
N THR A 57 -15.00 9.59 7.53
CA THR A 57 -16.49 9.65 7.62
C THR A 57 -17.06 9.75 9.04
N SER A 58 -16.25 9.77 10.10
CA SER A 58 -16.77 9.89 11.48
C SER A 58 -16.83 11.34 12.00
N THR A 59 -17.65 12.18 11.38
CA THR A 59 -18.10 13.48 11.94
C THR A 59 -19.52 13.80 11.48
N ALA A 60 -20.48 12.97 11.89
CA ALA A 60 -21.90 13.33 11.88
C ALA A 60 -22.55 13.00 13.23
N THR A 61 -22.02 13.61 14.28
CA THR A 61 -22.74 13.74 15.56
C THR A 61 -23.71 14.91 15.41
N LEU A 62 -24.98 14.61 15.07
CA LEU A 62 -26.08 15.53 15.31
C LEU A 62 -26.55 15.33 16.76
N PRO A 63 -26.53 16.35 17.64
CA PRO A 63 -27.26 16.26 18.90
C PRO A 63 -28.75 16.41 18.60
N ASN A 64 -29.49 15.29 18.61
CA ASN A 64 -30.93 15.30 18.76
C ASN A 64 -31.29 15.12 20.24
N VAL A 65 -31.77 16.19 20.88
CA VAL A 65 -32.77 16.06 21.94
C VAL A 65 -33.74 17.24 21.82
N SER A 66 -35.02 16.91 21.67
CA SER A 66 -36.17 17.82 21.64
C SER A 66 -36.49 18.44 22.99
#